data_AF-A0A367JWU5-F1
#
_entry.id   AF-A0A367JWU5-F1
#
_cell.length_a   1.000
_cell.length_b   1.000
_cell.length_c   1.000
_cell.angle_alpha   90.00
_cell.angle_beta   90.00
_cell.angle_gamma   90.00
#
_symmetry.space_group_name_H-M   'P 1'
#
loop_
_entity.id
_entity.type
_entity.pdbx_description
1 polymer ?
#
loop_
_entity_poly.entity_id
_entity_poly.type
_entity_poly.pdbx_seq_one_letter_code
_entity_poly.pdbx_strand_id
1 'polypeptide(L)'
;MSISTLKPDAFRCDLTAKVLEHVMTVSVKQADSDALLILNEYLIGDDSGCVVLNTKQDTVYDIKNAYTQATEGYLRVYANDIETSSASLDKVNTENNKSLVFMERITIN
;
A
#
# COMPACT_ATOMS: atom_id res chain seq x y z
N MET A 1 10.75 1.25 8.04
CA MET A 1 10.13 2.61 8.04
C MET A 1 8.74 2.49 8.67
N SER A 2 8.12 3.59 9.13
CA SER A 2 6.74 3.56 9.66
C SER A 2 5.74 4.19 8.70
N ILE A 3 4.49 3.72 8.72
CA ILE A 3 3.42 4.20 7.82
C ILE A 3 3.16 5.70 7.99
N SER A 4 3.24 6.23 9.22
CA SER A 4 3.03 7.64 9.51
C SER A 4 3.98 8.58 8.76
N THR A 5 5.15 8.09 8.35
CA THR A 5 6.20 8.87 7.69
C THR A 5 6.15 8.80 6.16
N LEU A 6 5.27 7.97 5.60
CA LEU A 6 5.13 7.83 4.15
C LEU A 6 4.70 9.16 3.51
N LYS A 7 5.28 9.44 2.35
CA LYS A 7 4.99 10.60 1.49
C LYS A 7 4.72 10.10 0.08
N PRO A 8 4.05 10.89 -0.79
CA PRO A 8 3.93 10.55 -2.21
C PRO A 8 5.30 10.43 -2.88
N ASP A 9 5.37 9.62 -3.93
CA ASP A 9 6.53 9.45 -4.81
C ASP A 9 7.81 9.00 -4.06
N ALA A 10 7.65 8.28 -2.95
CA ALA A 10 8.76 7.65 -2.24
C ALA A 10 9.04 6.26 -2.83
N PHE A 11 10.32 5.91 -2.94
CA PHE A 11 10.79 4.63 -3.48
C PHE A 11 11.57 3.84 -2.43
N ARG A 12 11.65 2.51 -2.62
CA ARG A 12 12.37 1.59 -1.71
C ARG A 12 11.88 1.68 -0.27
N CYS A 13 10.56 1.69 -0.12
CA CYS A 13 9.89 1.71 1.17
C CYS A 13 9.81 0.28 1.73
N ASP A 14 10.53 0.01 2.81
CA ASP A 14 10.45 -1.26 3.53
C ASP A 14 9.53 -1.10 4.76
N LEU A 15 8.44 -1.86 4.76
CA LEU A 15 7.36 -1.80 5.73
C LEU A 15 7.05 -3.19 6.28
N THR A 16 6.85 -3.26 7.59
CA THR A 16 6.23 -4.42 8.24
C THR A 16 4.84 -3.95 8.67
N ALA A 17 3.79 -4.56 8.13
CA ALA A 17 2.43 -4.10 8.36
C ALA A 17 1.45 -5.26 8.43
N LYS A 18 0.43 -5.12 9.29
CA LYS A 18 -0.64 -6.09 9.44
C LYS A 18 -1.75 -5.77 8.45
N VAL A 19 -2.24 -6.79 7.76
CA VAL A 19 -3.47 -6.68 6.97
C VAL A 19 -4.65 -6.53 7.93
N LEU A 20 -5.39 -5.44 7.76
CA LEU A 20 -6.61 -5.14 8.51
C LEU A 20 -7.86 -5.60 7.77
N GLU A 21 -7.90 -5.33 6.46
CA GLU A 21 -9.07 -5.55 5.63
C GLU A 21 -8.66 -5.79 4.17
N HIS A 22 -9.36 -6.70 3.49
CA HIS A 22 -9.33 -6.80 2.04
C HIS A 22 -10.40 -5.88 1.47
N VAL A 23 -9.97 -4.81 0.79
CA VAL A 23 -10.87 -3.74 0.32
C VAL A 23 -11.54 -4.16 -0.98
N MET A 24 -10.76 -4.58 -1.98
CA MET A 24 -11.28 -5.08 -3.25
C MET A 24 -10.23 -5.79 -4.10
N THR A 25 -10.72 -6.54 -5.09
CA THR A 25 -9.93 -7.08 -6.20
C THR A 25 -10.38 -6.42 -7.50
N VAL A 26 -9.43 -5.87 -8.25
CA VAL A 26 -9.63 -5.25 -9.57
C VAL A 26 -8.94 -6.09 -10.63
N SER A 27 -9.69 -6.50 -11.65
CA SER A 27 -9.16 -7.16 -12.85
C SER A 27 -9.04 -6.17 -13.98
N VAL A 28 -7.81 -5.86 -14.38
CA VAL A 28 -7.49 -4.93 -15.47
C VAL A 28 -7.01 -5.73 -16.68
N LYS A 29 -7.65 -5.57 -17.84
CA LYS A 29 -7.13 -6.13 -19.09
C LYS A 29 -5.86 -5.38 -19.47
N GLN A 30 -4.74 -6.08 -19.65
CA GLN A 30 -3.51 -5.45 -20.13
C GLN A 30 -3.69 -4.97 -21.57
N ALA A 31 -3.18 -3.78 -21.90
CA ALA A 31 -3.39 -3.17 -23.20
C ALA A 31 -2.83 -4.02 -24.36
N ASP A 32 -1.70 -4.70 -24.11
CA ASP A 32 -0.95 -5.44 -25.13
C ASP A 32 -0.99 -6.97 -24.93
N SER A 33 -1.94 -7.46 -24.12
CA SER A 33 -2.03 -8.86 -23.74
C SER A 33 -3.47 -9.25 -23.42
N ASP A 34 -3.90 -10.46 -23.82
CA ASP A 34 -5.19 -11.01 -23.38
C ASP A 34 -5.16 -11.48 -21.92
N ALA A 35 -4.01 -11.35 -21.23
CA ALA A 35 -3.93 -11.61 -19.80
C ALA A 35 -4.64 -10.52 -18.98
N LEU A 36 -5.42 -10.97 -18.00
CA LEU A 36 -5.97 -10.12 -16.95
C LEU A 36 -4.89 -9.91 -15.89
N LEU A 37 -4.59 -8.64 -15.60
CA LEU A 37 -3.84 -8.25 -14.42
C LEU A 37 -4.82 -8.17 -13.25
N ILE A 38 -4.60 -9.00 -12.23
CA ILE A 38 -5.35 -8.94 -10.98
C ILE A 38 -4.57 -8.07 -9.99
N LEU A 39 -5.22 -7.04 -9.47
CA LEU A 39 -4.71 -6.17 -8.43
C LEU A 39 -5.63 -6.28 -7.20
N ASN A 40 -5.05 -6.57 -6.06
CA ASN A 40 -5.73 -6.59 -4.78
C ASN A 40 -5.39 -5.32 -4.00
N GLU A 41 -6.43 -4.73 -3.41
CA GLU A 41 -6.31 -3.61 -2.47
C GLU A 41 -6.54 -4.10 -1.04
N TYR A 42 -5.56 -3.85 -0.17
CA TYR A 42 -5.64 -4.17 1.25
C TYR A 42 -5.46 -2.92 2.08
N LEU A 43 -6.24 -2.76 3.14
CA LEU A 43 -5.88 -1.83 4.20
C LEU A 43 -4.85 -2.51 5.09
N ILE A 44 -3.65 -1.94 5.16
CA ILE A 44 -2.56 -2.41 6.01
C ILE A 44 -2.21 -1.36 7.06
N GLY A 45 -1.67 -1.78 8.20
CA GLY A 45 -1.28 -0.83 9.24
C GLY A 45 -0.21 -1.33 10.20
N ASP A 46 0.41 -0.37 10.88
CA ASP A 46 1.34 -0.53 12.00
C ASP A 46 0.86 0.34 13.17
N ASP A 47 1.64 0.41 14.24
CA ASP A 47 1.31 1.23 15.41
C ASP A 47 1.31 2.75 15.13
N SER A 48 1.85 3.17 13.99
CA SER A 48 1.98 4.56 13.59
C SER A 48 0.85 5.04 12.69
N GLY A 49 0.21 4.15 11.92
CA GLY A 49 -0.89 4.49 11.02
C GLY A 49 -1.36 3.32 10.16
N CYS A 50 -2.30 3.60 9.26
CA CYS A 50 -2.71 2.66 8.22
C CYS A 50 -2.71 3.30 6.83
N VAL A 51 -2.58 2.48 5.79
CA VAL A 51 -2.54 2.89 4.38
C VAL A 51 -3.03 1.75 3.49
N VAL A 52 -3.51 2.09 2.29
CA VAL A 52 -3.97 1.12 1.30
C VAL A 52 -2.78 0.65 0.49
N LEU A 53 -2.58 -0.66 0.48
CA LEU A 53 -1.61 -1.39 -0.31
C LEU A 53 -2.28 -1.96 -1.55
N ASN A 54 -1.68 -1.69 -2.71
CA ASN A 54 -1.98 -2.31 -3.99
C ASN A 54 -0.91 -3.36 -4.29
N THR A 55 -1.33 -4.61 -4.49
CA THR A 55 -0.43 -5.74 -4.78
C THR A 55 -1.08 -6.78 -5.67
N LYS A 56 -0.27 -7.61 -6.33
CA LYS A 56 -0.74 -8.79 -7.09
C LYS A 56 -0.86 -10.04 -6.22
N GLN A 57 -0.37 -9.99 -4.99
CA GLN A 57 -0.39 -11.12 -4.06
C GLN A 57 -1.68 -11.13 -3.21
N ASP A 58 -1.97 -12.25 -2.55
CA ASP A 58 -3.22 -12.48 -1.80
C ASP A 58 -3.05 -12.75 -0.29
N THR A 59 -1.85 -12.56 0.30
CA THR A 59 -1.50 -12.98 1.68
C THR A 59 -1.11 -11.84 2.65
N VAL A 60 -0.41 -12.11 3.76
CA VAL A 60 -0.04 -11.15 4.83
C VAL A 60 1.45 -10.85 4.76
N TYR A 61 1.90 -9.65 5.14
CA TYR A 61 3.00 -9.02 4.42
C TYR A 61 4.12 -8.40 5.28
N ASP A 62 5.36 -8.86 5.05
CA ASP A 62 6.56 -8.06 5.08
C ASP A 62 6.80 -7.49 3.68
N ILE A 63 6.68 -6.18 3.55
CA ILE A 63 6.68 -5.48 2.26
C ILE A 63 8.07 -4.91 2.02
N LYS A 64 8.71 -5.35 0.95
CA LYS A 64 10.06 -4.91 0.57
C LYS A 64 10.02 -4.13 -0.72
N ASN A 65 10.89 -3.12 -0.81
CA ASN A 65 11.08 -2.32 -2.02
C ASN A 65 9.77 -1.70 -2.57
N ALA A 66 8.80 -1.38 -1.71
CA ALA A 66 7.58 -0.73 -2.15
C ALA A 66 7.85 0.69 -2.64
N TYR A 67 6.89 1.23 -3.37
CA TYR A 67 6.84 2.65 -3.68
C TYR A 67 5.47 3.21 -3.31
N THR A 68 5.41 4.53 -3.17
CA THR A 68 4.17 5.24 -2.86
C THR A 68 3.80 6.19 -3.98
N GLN A 69 2.52 6.40 -4.17
CA GLN A 69 1.99 7.37 -5.12
C GLN A 69 0.72 8.01 -4.55
N ALA A 70 0.47 9.27 -4.93
CA ALA A 70 -0.83 9.88 -4.76
C ALA A 70 -1.72 9.52 -5.95
N THR A 71 -2.68 8.63 -5.73
CA THR A 71 -3.69 8.21 -6.73
C THR A 71 -4.98 8.94 -6.42
N GLU A 72 -5.46 9.74 -7.37
CA GLU A 72 -6.61 10.65 -7.17
C GLU A 72 -6.44 11.59 -5.96
N GLY A 73 -5.19 11.95 -5.65
CA GLY A 73 -4.85 12.79 -4.50
C GLY A 73 -4.73 12.05 -3.17
N TYR A 74 -4.88 10.73 -3.12
CA TYR A 74 -4.74 9.95 -1.90
C TYR A 74 -3.53 9.03 -1.93
N LEU A 75 -2.83 8.91 -0.80
CA LEU A 75 -1.65 8.07 -0.72
C LEU A 75 -2.01 6.60 -0.86
N ARG A 76 -1.26 5.89 -1.71
CA ARG A 76 -1.30 4.44 -1.91
C ARG A 76 0.12 3.89 -1.87
N VAL A 77 0.27 2.70 -1.30
CA VAL A 77 1.50 1.90 -1.36
C VAL A 77 1.34 0.87 -2.46
N TYR A 78 2.37 0.66 -3.26
CA TYR A 78 2.43 -0.35 -4.30
C TYR A 78 3.62 -1.25 -4.07
N ALA A 79 3.40 -2.55 -4.10
CA ALA A 79 4.46 -3.53 -3.95
C ALA A 79 4.23 -4.75 -4.83
N ASN A 80 5.33 -5.31 -5.34
CA ASN A 80 5.34 -6.59 -6.06
C ASN A 80 5.98 -7.70 -5.23
N ASP A 81 7.03 -7.35 -4.49
CA ASP A 81 7.77 -8.27 -3.64
C ASP A 81 7.24 -8.17 -2.22
N ILE A 82 6.47 -9.18 -1.85
CA ILE A 82 5.92 -9.29 -0.52
C ILE A 82 6.16 -10.69 0.03
N GLU A 83 6.62 -10.74 1.28
CA GLU A 83 6.94 -11.96 2.01
C GLU A 83 5.95 -12.15 3.15
N THR A 84 5.74 -13.39 3.60
CA THR A 84 4.91 -13.62 4.78
C THR A 84 5.69 -13.27 6.04
N SER A 85 5.21 -12.28 6.79
CA SER A 85 5.82 -11.92 8.07
C SER A 85 5.38 -12.86 9.19
N SER A 86 6.32 -13.25 10.05
CA SER A 86 6.05 -13.88 11.35
C SER A 86 5.94 -12.87 12.49
N ALA A 87 6.11 -11.57 12.21
CA ALA A 87 6.04 -10.52 13.21
C ALA A 87 4.60 -10.33 13.71
N SER A 88 4.42 -10.28 15.03
CA SER A 88 3.15 -9.88 15.64
C SER A 88 3.09 -8.37 15.77
N LEU A 89 2.13 -7.76 15.09
CA LEU A 89 1.74 -6.37 15.29
C LEU A 89 0.44 -6.36 16.10
N ASP A 90 0.58 -6.21 17.41
CA ASP A 90 -0.53 -6.32 18.37
C ASP A 90 -1.45 -5.10 18.33
N LYS A 91 -0.92 -3.96 17.88
CA LYS A 91 -1.64 -2.68 17.80
C LYS A 91 -1.46 -2.08 16.42
N VAL A 92 -2.55 -1.55 15.88
CA VAL A 92 -2.56 -0.79 14.65
C VAL A 92 -3.32 0.50 14.88
N ASN A 93 -2.73 1.62 14.47
CA ASN A 93 -3.36 2.93 14.58
C ASN A 93 -4.19 3.22 13.34
N THR A 94 -5.49 2.92 13.39
CA THR A 94 -6.42 3.17 12.28
C THR A 94 -6.89 4.63 12.20
N GLU A 95 -6.69 5.42 13.25
CA GLU A 95 -7.06 6.85 13.28
C GLU A 95 -6.13 7.68 12.38
N ASN A 96 -4.87 7.26 12.22
CA ASN A 96 -3.92 7.88 11.29
C ASN A 96 -3.91 7.17 9.93
N ASN A 97 -5.06 7.22 9.23
CA ASN A 97 -5.21 6.63 7.91
C ASN A 97 -4.66 7.53 6.80
N LYS A 98 -3.48 7.20 6.27
CA LYS A 98 -2.82 7.93 5.18
C LYS A 98 -3.56 7.87 3.85
N SER A 99 -4.45 6.91 3.67
CA SER A 99 -5.27 6.77 2.46
C SER A 99 -6.45 7.73 2.40
N LEU A 100 -6.76 8.43 3.50
CA LEU A 100 -7.86 9.39 3.61
C LEU A 100 -7.38 10.84 3.65
N VAL A 101 -6.06 11.06 3.73
CA VAL A 101 -5.47 12.41 3.70
C VAL A 101 -5.23 12.80 2.25
N PHE A 102 -5.90 13.86 1.81
CA PHE A 102 -5.67 14.44 0.49
C PHE A 102 -4.28 15.10 0.41
N MET A 103 -3.53 14.78 -0.63
CA MET A 103 -2.18 15.27 -0.89
C MET A 103 -2.13 15.88 -2.29
N GLU A 104 -1.98 17.21 -2.36
CA GLU A 104 -1.75 17.89 -3.64
C GLU A 104 -0.38 17.48 -4.21
N ARG A 105 -0.35 17.12 -5.50
CA ARG A 105 0.89 16.98 -6.23
C ARG A 105 1.50 18.38 -6.40
N ILE A 106 2.63 18.63 -5.76
CA ILE A 106 3.45 19.81 -6.07
C ILE A 106 4.03 19.57 -7.47
N THR A 107 3.42 20.20 -8.48
CA THR A 107 3.96 20.23 -9.82
C THR A 107 5.11 21.24 -9.81
N ILE A 108 6.35 20.75 -9.84
CA ILE A 108 7.51 21.61 -10.04
C ILE A 108 7.59 21.84 -11.56
N ASN A 109 7.26 23.06 -11.98
CA ASN A 109 7.41 23.52 -13.37
C ASN A 109 8.89 23.64 -13.77
#